data_AF-A0A9D6M319-F1
#
_entry.id   AF-A0A9D6M319-F1
#
_cell.length_a   1.000
_cell.length_b   1.000
_cell.length_c   1.000
_cell.angle_alpha   90.00
_cell.angle_beta   90.00
_cell.angle_gamma   90.00
#
_symmetry.space_group_name_H-M   'P 1'
#
loop_
_entity.id
_entity.type
_entity.pdbx_description
1 polymer ?
#
loop_
_entity_poly.entity_id
_entity_poly.type
_entity_poly.pdbx_seq_one_letter_code
_entity_poly.pdbx_strand_id
1 'polypeptide(L)'
;MNKKTEKAFEWCLNTLPKALLKIAVAMIALVVMMQIGMSRGRELERADFEKTIAELNARADGMAQEMDEMQKEYLVLAIVLCESGGKHEGKVGDGGRAYGWTQIHQTTFIELAQKAGLQNRYWKNKDAQAAVLRWAVDNGYANKWSCYDKIKKTAKELGL
;
A
#
# COMPACT_ATOMS: atom_id res chain seq x y z
N MET A 1 29.66 7.75 -82.56
CA MET A 1 28.66 8.08 -81.51
C MET A 1 28.07 9.45 -81.81
N ASN A 2 26.77 9.66 -81.58
CA ASN A 2 26.11 10.94 -81.89
C ASN A 2 26.52 12.00 -80.83
N LYS A 3 26.87 13.23 -81.22
CA LYS A 3 27.23 14.30 -80.25
C LYS A 3 26.13 14.55 -79.20
N LYS A 4 24.86 14.28 -79.54
CA LYS A 4 23.75 14.30 -78.57
C LYS A 4 23.84 13.18 -77.52
N THR A 5 24.25 11.98 -77.91
CA THR A 5 24.40 10.85 -76.98
C THR A 5 25.59 11.03 -76.05
N GLU A 6 26.65 11.69 -76.51
CA GLU A 6 27.87 11.95 -75.72
C GLU A 6 27.62 13.01 -74.63
N LYS A 7 26.92 14.10 -74.96
CA LYS A 7 26.49 15.12 -73.98
C LYS A 7 25.48 14.58 -72.95
N ALA A 8 24.57 13.71 -73.38
CA ALA A 8 23.65 13.05 -72.46
C ALA A 8 24.39 12.13 -71.48
N PHE A 9 25.44 11.45 -71.95
CA PHE A 9 26.26 10.57 -71.14
C PHE A 9 27.11 11.32 -70.12
N GLU A 10 27.77 12.42 -70.51
CA GLU A 10 28.51 13.30 -69.58
C GLU A 10 27.60 13.96 -68.54
N TRP A 11 26.41 14.41 -68.95
CA TRP A 11 25.43 14.95 -68.03
C TRP A 11 24.96 13.90 -67.01
N CYS A 12 24.73 12.67 -67.48
CA CYS A 12 24.35 11.55 -66.62
C CYS A 12 25.46 11.20 -65.62
N LEU A 13 26.72 11.13 -66.08
CA LEU A 13 27.87 10.84 -65.21
C LEU A 13 28.15 11.93 -64.16
N ASN A 14 27.91 13.20 -64.47
CA ASN A 14 28.22 14.30 -63.53
C ASN A 14 27.05 14.73 -62.64
N THR A 15 25.81 14.58 -63.11
CA THR A 15 24.62 15.14 -62.43
C THR A 15 23.87 14.06 -61.63
N LEU A 16 23.79 12.84 -62.17
CA LEU A 16 23.08 11.72 -61.53
C LEU A 16 23.69 11.35 -60.16
N PRO A 17 25.03 11.27 -59.97
CA PRO A 17 25.61 10.94 -58.67
C PRO A 17 25.34 12.01 -57.61
N LYS A 18 25.33 13.29 -58.02
CA LYS A 18 25.04 14.42 -57.11
C LYS A 18 23.57 14.42 -56.68
N ALA A 19 22.66 14.08 -57.60
CA ALA A 19 21.24 13.94 -57.29
C ALA A 19 20.99 12.75 -56.34
N LEU A 20 21.61 11.59 -56.64
CA LEU A 20 21.53 10.40 -55.79
C LEU A 20 22.11 10.66 -54.38
N LEU A 21 23.22 11.37 -54.27
CA LEU A 21 23.81 11.74 -52.98
C LEU A 21 22.86 12.63 -52.16
N LYS A 22 22.21 13.63 -52.79
CA LYS A 22 21.23 14.49 -52.10
C LYS A 22 20.03 13.69 -51.60
N ILE A 23 19.53 12.74 -52.41
CA ILE A 23 18.43 11.85 -52.02
C ILE A 23 18.85 10.96 -50.84
N ALA A 24 20.05 10.37 -50.90
CA ALA A 24 20.57 9.54 -49.82
C ALA A 24 20.70 10.33 -48.50
N VAL A 25 21.25 11.55 -48.55
CA VAL A 25 21.36 12.43 -47.39
C VAL A 25 19.98 12.78 -46.82
N ALA A 26 19.01 13.10 -47.68
CA ALA A 26 17.64 13.38 -47.25
C ALA A 26 16.99 12.17 -46.56
N MET A 27 17.18 10.95 -47.09
CA MET A 27 16.68 9.73 -46.46
C MET A 27 17.33 9.46 -45.10
N ILE A 28 18.64 9.64 -44.99
CA ILE A 28 19.35 9.49 -43.70
C ILE A 28 18.81 10.49 -42.68
N ALA A 29 18.64 11.76 -43.05
CA ALA A 29 18.09 12.78 -42.16
C ALA A 29 16.67 12.42 -41.68
N LEU A 30 15.84 11.86 -42.56
CA LEU A 30 14.48 11.44 -42.24
C LEU A 30 14.44 10.25 -41.27
N VAL A 31 15.32 9.26 -41.47
CA VAL A 31 15.47 8.13 -40.54
C VAL A 31 15.95 8.61 -39.17
N VAL A 32 16.93 9.51 -39.11
CA VAL A 32 17.43 10.08 -37.84
C VAL A 32 16.32 10.84 -37.11
N MET A 33 15.54 11.68 -37.82
CA MET A 33 14.40 12.38 -37.22
C MET A 33 13.34 11.42 -36.70
N MET A 34 13.04 10.35 -37.43
CA MET A 34 12.10 9.31 -36.98
C MET A 34 12.61 8.58 -35.73
N GLN A 35 13.91 8.26 -35.67
CA GLN A 35 14.52 7.63 -34.50
C GLN A 35 14.47 8.52 -33.26
N ILE A 36 14.72 9.83 -33.40
CA ILE A 36 14.60 10.80 -32.31
C ILE A 36 13.14 10.95 -31.86
N GLY A 37 12.19 10.97 -32.79
CA GLY A 37 10.76 10.99 -32.47
C GLY A 37 10.33 9.76 -31.68
N MET A 38 10.75 8.57 -32.11
CA MET A 38 10.48 7.32 -31.41
C MET A 38 11.16 7.23 -30.04
N SER A 39 12.38 7.77 -29.87
CA SER A 39 13.05 7.78 -28.56
C SER A 39 12.32 8.66 -27.56
N ARG A 40 11.94 9.89 -27.97
CA ARG A 40 11.15 10.80 -27.14
C ARG A 40 9.75 10.27 -26.82
N GLY A 41 9.08 9.64 -27.79
CA GLY A 41 7.79 9.01 -27.55
C GLY A 41 7.86 7.95 -26.45
N ARG A 42 8.87 7.08 -26.50
CA ARG A 42 9.10 6.06 -25.45
C ARG A 42 9.45 6.66 -24.08
N GLU A 43 10.17 7.79 -24.05
CA GLU A 43 10.48 8.49 -22.79
C GLU A 43 9.22 9.07 -22.13
N LEU A 44 8.35 9.69 -22.93
CA LEU A 44 7.06 10.22 -22.44
C LEU A 44 6.15 9.09 -21.95
N GLU A 45 6.02 8.00 -22.70
CA GLU A 45 5.24 6.84 -22.27
C GLU A 45 5.78 6.25 -20.96
N ARG A 46 7.11 6.12 -20.81
CA ARG A 46 7.71 5.66 -19.55
C ARG A 46 7.39 6.59 -18.37
N ALA A 47 7.45 7.90 -18.57
CA ALA A 47 7.11 8.87 -17.52
C ALA A 47 5.63 8.77 -17.10
N ASP A 48 4.71 8.60 -18.05
CA ASP A 48 3.29 8.40 -17.76
C ASP A 48 3.02 7.06 -17.05
N PHE A 49 3.72 5.99 -17.45
CA PHE A 49 3.67 4.71 -16.76
C PHE A 49 4.23 4.80 -15.33
N GLU A 50 5.38 5.45 -15.13
CA GLU A 50 5.97 5.65 -13.80
C GLU A 50 5.03 6.42 -12.89
N LYS A 51 4.38 7.47 -13.39
CA LYS A 51 3.38 8.22 -12.63
C LYS A 51 2.18 7.33 -12.26
N THR A 52 1.66 6.56 -13.20
CA THR A 52 0.53 5.65 -12.96
C THR A 52 0.89 4.59 -11.92
N ILE A 53 2.09 4.02 -11.99
CA ILE A 53 2.59 3.03 -11.02
C ILE A 53 2.76 3.68 -9.64
N ALA A 54 3.30 4.89 -9.57
CA ALA A 54 3.45 5.61 -8.31
C ALA A 54 2.10 5.90 -7.64
N GLU A 55 1.10 6.36 -8.42
CA GLU A 55 -0.27 6.58 -7.93
C GLU A 55 -0.93 5.26 -7.48
N LEU A 56 -0.73 4.18 -8.23
CA LEU A 56 -1.27 2.86 -7.88
C LEU A 56 -0.65 2.31 -6.59
N ASN A 57 0.66 2.46 -6.43
CA ASN A 57 1.38 2.05 -5.22
C ASN A 57 0.92 2.86 -4.00
N ALA A 58 0.81 4.19 -4.12
CA ALA A 58 0.31 5.03 -3.03
C ALA A 58 -1.12 4.63 -2.61
N ARG A 59 -1.97 4.25 -3.58
CA ARG A 59 -3.31 3.73 -3.29
C ARG A 59 -3.27 2.36 -2.63
N ALA A 60 -2.38 1.47 -3.06
CA ALA A 60 -2.20 0.16 -2.44
C ALA A 60 -1.73 0.28 -0.98
N ASP A 61 -0.82 1.22 -0.71
CA ASP A 61 -0.33 1.52 0.65
C ASP A 61 -1.47 2.05 1.54
N GLY A 62 -2.30 2.96 1.01
CA GLY A 62 -3.49 3.45 1.72
C GLY A 62 -4.47 2.32 2.07
N MET A 63 -4.76 1.43 1.11
CA MET A 63 -5.62 0.27 1.37
C MET A 63 -4.99 -0.70 2.38
N ALA A 64 -3.68 -0.91 2.34
CA ALA A 64 -2.99 -1.76 3.30
C ALA A 64 -3.09 -1.22 4.73
N GLN A 65 -2.98 0.10 4.90
CA GLN A 65 -3.17 0.76 6.19
C GLN A 65 -4.62 0.62 6.69
N GLU A 66 -5.62 0.87 5.83
CA GLU A 66 -7.03 0.68 6.19
C GLU A 66 -7.33 -0.79 6.57
N MET A 67 -6.74 -1.75 5.86
CA MET A 67 -6.87 -3.17 6.18
C MET A 67 -6.26 -3.52 7.54
N ASP A 68 -5.09 -2.98 7.88
CA ASP A 68 -4.45 -3.18 9.19
C ASP A 68 -5.31 -2.61 10.33
N GLU A 69 -5.85 -1.39 10.16
CA GLU A 69 -6.76 -0.78 11.14
C GLU A 69 -8.04 -1.62 11.33
N MET A 70 -8.64 -2.11 10.24
CA MET A 70 -9.81 -2.99 10.32
C MET A 70 -9.50 -4.32 11.03
N GLN A 71 -8.34 -4.91 10.77
CA GLN A 71 -7.93 -6.15 11.44
C GLN A 71 -7.77 -5.95 12.95
N LYS A 72 -7.20 -4.81 13.37
CA LYS A 72 -7.07 -4.45 14.79
C LYS A 72 -8.43 -4.27 15.46
N GLU A 73 -9.35 -3.54 14.84
CA GLU A 73 -10.72 -3.38 15.39
C GLU A 73 -11.47 -4.72 15.45
N TYR A 74 -11.30 -5.58 14.45
CA TYR A 74 -11.87 -6.93 14.49
C TYR A 74 -11.32 -7.76 15.64
N LEU A 75 -10.00 -7.68 15.89
CA LEU A 75 -9.37 -8.36 17.02
C LEU A 75 -9.89 -7.84 18.37
N VAL A 76 -10.04 -6.52 18.52
CA VAL A 76 -10.63 -5.90 19.72
C VAL A 76 -12.06 -6.42 19.95
N LEU A 77 -12.88 -6.44 18.91
CA LEU A 77 -14.24 -6.96 18.98
C LEU A 77 -14.27 -8.45 19.32
N ALA A 78 -13.39 -9.25 18.72
CA ALA A 78 -13.28 -10.68 18.99
C ALA A 78 -12.89 -10.95 20.45
N ILE A 79 -11.95 -10.19 21.01
CA ILE A 79 -11.58 -10.26 22.44
C ILE A 79 -12.80 -9.94 23.30
N VAL A 80 -13.49 -8.83 23.03
CA VAL A 80 -14.69 -8.42 23.77
C VAL A 80 -15.81 -9.47 23.72
N LEU A 81 -16.06 -10.04 22.55
CA LEU A 81 -17.07 -11.08 22.36
C LEU A 81 -16.70 -12.34 23.15
N CYS A 82 -15.43 -12.72 23.15
CA CYS A 82 -14.96 -13.87 23.92
C CYS A 82 -15.01 -13.62 25.43
N GLU A 83 -14.60 -12.44 25.90
CA GLU A 83 -14.50 -12.13 27.34
C GLU A 83 -15.87 -11.99 28.00
N SER A 84 -16.82 -11.28 27.38
CA SER A 84 -18.10 -10.98 28.02
C SER A 84 -19.34 -11.26 27.18
N GLY A 85 -19.18 -11.75 25.95
CA GLY A 85 -20.25 -11.82 24.97
C GLY A 85 -20.76 -10.44 24.55
N GLY A 86 -19.90 -9.41 24.64
CA GLY A 86 -20.26 -8.02 24.32
C GLY A 86 -21.09 -7.30 25.40
N LYS A 87 -21.27 -7.90 26.59
CA LYS A 87 -22.05 -7.33 27.70
C LYS A 87 -21.14 -6.56 28.65
N HIS A 88 -21.65 -5.47 29.23
CA HIS A 88 -20.90 -4.64 30.17
C HIS A 88 -21.51 -4.70 31.57
N GLU A 89 -22.78 -4.31 31.70
CA GLU A 89 -23.46 -4.25 32.99
C GLU A 89 -23.59 -5.62 33.66
N GLY A 90 -23.29 -5.67 34.97
CA GLY A 90 -23.40 -6.88 35.77
C GLY A 90 -22.44 -8.01 35.41
N LYS A 91 -21.47 -7.78 34.50
CA LYS A 91 -20.47 -8.78 34.13
C LYS A 91 -19.29 -8.74 35.07
N VAL A 92 -19.35 -9.59 36.09
CA VAL A 92 -18.31 -9.78 37.09
C VAL A 92 -17.67 -11.14 36.89
N GLY A 93 -16.36 -11.18 36.71
CA GLY A 93 -15.56 -12.38 36.53
C GLY A 93 -14.56 -12.58 37.67
N ASP A 94 -13.89 -13.74 37.68
CA ASP A 94 -12.77 -14.06 38.56
C ASP A 94 -13.00 -13.76 40.06
N GLY A 95 -14.21 -14.03 40.54
CA GLY A 95 -14.59 -13.81 41.93
C GLY A 95 -14.68 -12.33 42.33
N GLY A 96 -14.97 -11.43 41.39
CA GLY A 96 -15.09 -9.99 41.67
C GLY A 96 -13.93 -9.14 41.13
N ARG A 97 -12.89 -9.79 40.60
CA ARG A 97 -11.64 -9.11 40.19
C ARG A 97 -11.69 -8.57 38.76
N ALA A 98 -12.45 -9.22 37.89
CA ALA A 98 -12.68 -8.82 36.51
C ALA A 98 -14.04 -8.13 36.36
N TYR A 99 -14.15 -7.11 35.51
CA TYR A 99 -15.42 -6.41 35.27
C TYR A 99 -15.64 -6.01 33.82
N GLY A 100 -16.91 -6.03 33.42
CA GLY A 100 -17.41 -5.26 32.31
C GLY A 100 -17.13 -5.89 30.95
N TRP A 101 -16.84 -5.03 29.99
CA TRP A 101 -16.88 -5.36 28.57
C TRP A 101 -15.68 -6.19 28.13
N THR A 102 -14.55 -5.96 28.79
CA THR A 102 -13.27 -6.62 28.48
C THR A 102 -12.84 -7.62 29.55
N GLN A 103 -13.66 -7.81 30.61
CA GLN A 103 -13.32 -8.59 31.81
C GLN A 103 -11.94 -8.25 32.40
N ILE A 104 -11.48 -7.00 32.24
CA ILE A 104 -10.17 -6.58 32.71
C ILE A 104 -10.12 -6.49 34.24
N HIS A 105 -8.99 -6.87 34.83
CA HIS A 105 -8.72 -6.67 36.27
C HIS A 105 -8.35 -5.23 36.55
N GLN A 106 -8.72 -4.69 37.71
CA GLN A 106 -8.42 -3.30 38.08
C GLN A 106 -6.92 -3.00 38.03
N THR A 107 -6.07 -3.89 38.53
CA THR A 107 -4.61 -3.72 38.53
C THR A 107 -4.05 -3.66 37.10
N THR A 108 -4.48 -4.57 36.23
CA THR A 108 -4.10 -4.59 34.82
C THR A 108 -4.59 -3.35 34.08
N PHE A 109 -5.81 -2.89 34.37
CA PHE A 109 -6.33 -1.65 33.80
C PHE A 109 -5.45 -0.46 34.19
N ILE A 110 -5.10 -0.32 35.47
CA ILE A 110 -4.25 0.79 35.95
C ILE A 110 -2.87 0.74 35.29
N GLU A 111 -2.25 -0.44 35.21
CA GLU A 111 -0.95 -0.63 34.53
C GLU A 111 -1.01 -0.15 33.08
N LEU A 112 -2.00 -0.61 32.31
CA LEU A 112 -2.12 -0.28 30.89
C LEU A 112 -2.58 1.17 30.68
N ALA A 113 -3.50 1.68 31.50
CA ALA A 113 -3.95 3.05 31.45
C ALA A 113 -2.80 4.04 31.71
N GLN A 114 -1.88 3.72 32.64
CA GLN A 114 -0.69 4.52 32.86
C GLN A 114 0.21 4.57 31.61
N LYS A 115 0.44 3.43 30.95
CA LYS A 115 1.24 3.38 29.72
C LYS A 115 0.57 4.11 28.55
N ALA A 116 -0.77 4.09 28.50
CA ALA A 116 -1.57 4.75 27.47
C ALA A 116 -1.80 6.25 27.71
N GLY A 117 -1.38 6.81 28.85
CA GLY A 117 -1.72 8.19 29.23
C GLY A 117 -3.21 8.40 29.58
N LEU A 118 -3.89 7.34 30.04
CA LEU A 118 -5.31 7.28 30.38
C LEU A 118 -5.57 7.10 31.89
N GLN A 119 -4.60 7.41 32.76
CA GLN A 119 -4.63 7.16 34.20
C GLN A 119 -5.81 7.79 34.97
N ASN A 120 -6.42 8.85 34.44
CA ASN A 120 -7.56 9.53 35.06
C ASN A 120 -8.91 8.87 34.73
N ARG A 121 -8.90 7.74 34.00
CA ARG A 121 -10.11 7.04 33.59
C ARG A 121 -10.52 5.98 34.61
N TYR A 122 -11.83 5.79 34.76
CA TYR A 122 -12.39 4.79 35.66
C TYR A 122 -12.43 3.40 35.01
N TRP A 123 -11.83 2.40 35.66
CA TRP A 123 -11.66 1.06 35.08
C TRP A 123 -12.96 0.30 34.77
N LYS A 124 -14.08 0.64 35.43
CA LYS A 124 -15.40 0.08 35.12
C LYS A 124 -16.16 0.87 34.06
N ASN A 125 -15.64 2.00 33.56
CA ASN A 125 -16.28 2.71 32.46
C ASN A 125 -16.02 1.96 31.14
N LYS A 126 -17.08 1.71 30.37
CA LYS A 126 -17.02 0.97 29.10
C LYS A 126 -16.04 1.57 28.08
N ASP A 127 -16.10 2.88 27.87
CA ASP A 127 -15.27 3.56 26.86
C ASP A 127 -13.80 3.56 27.27
N ALA A 128 -13.53 3.71 28.56
CA ALA A 128 -12.20 3.60 29.11
C ALA A 128 -11.61 2.19 28.92
N GLN A 129 -12.40 1.15 29.16
CA GLN A 129 -11.97 -0.24 28.90
C GLN A 129 -11.66 -0.46 27.42
N ALA A 130 -12.50 0.06 26.52
CA ALA A 130 -12.29 -0.07 25.08
C ALA A 130 -11.03 0.67 24.62
N ALA A 131 -10.81 1.89 25.11
CA ALA A 131 -9.61 2.67 24.80
C ALA A 131 -8.33 1.97 25.28
N VAL A 132 -8.34 1.42 26.49
CA VAL A 132 -7.21 0.66 27.03
C VAL A 132 -6.96 -0.63 26.24
N LEU A 133 -8.02 -1.35 25.85
CA LEU A 133 -7.90 -2.57 25.05
C LEU A 133 -7.34 -2.28 23.64
N ARG A 134 -7.87 -1.27 22.94
CA ARG A 134 -7.34 -0.84 21.63
C ARG A 134 -5.86 -0.50 21.71
N TRP A 135 -5.51 0.38 22.65
CA TRP A 135 -4.12 0.75 22.88
C TRP A 135 -3.25 -0.49 23.19
N ALA A 136 -3.76 -1.42 23.99
CA ALA A 136 -3.03 -2.65 24.30
C ALA A 136 -2.84 -3.55 23.07
N VAL A 137 -3.82 -3.65 22.18
CA VAL A 137 -3.68 -4.37 20.91
C VAL A 137 -2.62 -3.71 20.03
N ASP A 138 -2.67 -2.39 19.86
CA ASP A 138 -1.73 -1.63 19.04
C ASP A 138 -0.28 -1.72 19.53
N ASN A 139 -0.08 -1.91 20.83
CA ASN A 139 1.24 -1.91 21.48
C ASN A 139 1.71 -3.31 21.91
N GLY A 140 1.06 -4.39 21.45
CA GLY A 140 1.50 -5.77 21.70
C GLY A 140 1.23 -6.30 23.11
N TYR A 141 0.32 -5.68 23.86
CA TYR A 141 -0.12 -6.08 25.20
C TYR A 141 -1.45 -6.85 25.21
N ALA A 142 -1.95 -7.28 24.05
CA ALA A 142 -3.18 -8.06 23.94
C ALA A 142 -3.14 -9.41 24.70
N ASN A 143 -1.94 -9.95 24.94
CA ASN A 143 -1.70 -11.15 25.74
C ASN A 143 -2.11 -11.03 27.22
N LYS A 144 -2.49 -9.83 27.69
CA LYS A 144 -3.10 -9.65 29.01
C LYS A 144 -4.53 -10.23 29.09
N TRP A 145 -5.12 -10.59 27.95
CA TRP A 145 -6.43 -11.24 27.83
C TRP A 145 -6.28 -12.70 27.43
N SER A 146 -6.84 -13.61 28.23
CA SER A 146 -6.80 -15.04 27.91
C SER A 146 -7.55 -15.37 26.60
N CYS A 147 -8.56 -14.57 26.26
CA CYS A 147 -9.27 -14.70 24.99
C CYS A 147 -8.39 -14.38 23.77
N TYR A 148 -7.42 -13.48 23.90
CA TYR A 148 -6.47 -13.20 22.81
C TYR A 148 -5.66 -14.45 22.46
N ASP A 149 -5.16 -15.17 23.45
CA ASP A 149 -4.40 -16.41 23.24
C ASP A 149 -5.24 -17.50 22.56
N LYS A 150 -6.53 -17.60 22.93
CA LYS A 150 -7.48 -18.52 22.27
C LYS A 150 -7.69 -18.14 20.80
N ILE A 151 -7.94 -16.86 20.53
CA ILE A 151 -8.14 -16.35 19.16
C ILE A 151 -6.90 -16.63 18.30
N LYS A 152 -5.70 -16.32 18.83
CA LYS A 152 -4.44 -16.56 18.15
C LYS A 152 -4.21 -18.04 17.86
N LYS A 153 -4.54 -18.92 18.81
CA LYS A 153 -4.47 -20.37 18.62
C LYS A 153 -5.40 -20.82 17.49
N THR A 154 -6.66 -20.38 17.50
CA THR A 154 -7.63 -20.70 16.45
C THR A 154 -7.19 -20.19 15.08
N ALA A 155 -6.67 -18.96 14.99
CA ALA A 155 -6.13 -18.42 13.74
C ALA A 155 -5.01 -19.31 13.18
N LYS A 156 -4.07 -19.71 14.03
CA LYS A 156 -2.98 -20.63 13.67
C LYS A 156 -3.49 -21.99 13.18
N GLU A 157 -4.51 -22.55 13.83
CA GLU A 157 -5.14 -23.83 13.43
C GLU A 157 -5.85 -23.74 12.08
N LEU A 158 -6.35 -22.54 11.72
CA LEU A 158 -6.99 -22.26 10.44
C LEU A 158 -6.02 -21.84 9.33
N GLY A 159 -4.71 -21.73 9.63
CA GLY A 159 -3.70 -21.28 8.66
C GLY A 159 -3.79 -19.79 8.32
N LEU A 160 -4.32 -18.99 9.24
CA LEU A 160 -4.39 -17.52 9.17
C LEU A 160 -3.21 -16.87 9.89
#